data_AF-A0A453GGY8-F1
#
_entry.id   AF-A0A453GGY8-F1
#
_cell.length_a   1.000
_cell.length_b   1.000
_cell.length_c   1.000
_cell.angle_alpha   90.00
_cell.angle_beta   90.00
_cell.angle_gamma   90.00
#
_symmetry.space_group_name_H-M   'P 1'
#
loop_
_entity.id
_entity.type
_entity.pdbx_description
1 polymer ?
#
loop_
_entity_poly.entity_id
_entity_poly.type
_entity_poly.pdbx_seq_one_letter_code
_entity_poly.pdbx_strand_id
1 'polypeptide(L)'
;MVGCSNGSVFTRRLNFTSCGNFDLDTYELVFAVHSPLCYEGGMAFLPGLHLRMPSLYSWAQLFSKEEGDGSSYFYVMVEALDTMEPTLNVYMLQNGGNAWHKHLTLVSDLLWRPSSHKGVLIDNKIYVATYNAIVVLDLTSSILSTIQLPHGVGFGLGATVLSRADDGSVLYLIHIKELQLHIWLHNGDNWLLVDTICLSEMCANFPEDELTTCIRINHVGDYNEYVFLEMDQYALYLDVKCRTLRKVCEMIADEYHLGDIYPFMMSWPPIFPTLSPARFAFF
;
A
#
# COMPACT_ATOMS: atom_id res chain seq x y z
N MET A 1 -4.35 4.88 0.52
CA MET A 1 -4.20 3.62 1.28
C MET A 1 -3.38 3.93 2.52
N VAL A 2 -3.74 3.35 3.65
CA VAL A 2 -2.97 3.50 4.88
C VAL A 2 -2.41 2.12 5.18
N GLY A 3 -1.10 2.01 5.35
CA GLY A 3 -0.43 0.71 5.37
C GLY A 3 -0.88 -0.18 6.54
N CYS A 4 -0.54 -1.46 6.46
CA CYS A 4 -0.39 -2.32 7.64
C CYS A 4 1.12 -2.49 7.93
N SER A 5 1.51 -2.34 9.19
CA SER A 5 2.87 -2.65 9.64
C SER A 5 2.80 -3.28 11.03
N ASN A 6 3.48 -4.41 11.22
CA ASN A 6 3.64 -5.06 12.53
C ASN A 6 2.33 -5.36 13.28
N GLY A 7 1.30 -5.79 12.54
CA GLY A 7 -0.01 -6.12 13.11
C GLY A 7 -0.87 -4.90 13.46
N SER A 8 -0.42 -3.68 13.13
CA SER A 8 -1.22 -2.47 13.20
C SER A 8 -1.79 -2.11 11.82
N VAL A 9 -3.06 -1.71 11.81
CA VAL A 9 -3.71 -1.13 10.64
C VAL A 9 -3.90 0.34 10.87
N PHE A 10 -3.42 1.12 9.93
CA PHE A 10 -3.66 2.54 9.94
C PHE A 10 -4.97 2.82 9.19
N THR A 11 -5.69 3.83 9.64
CA THR A 11 -6.84 4.38 8.92
C THR A 11 -6.70 5.89 8.91
N ARG A 12 -7.31 6.55 7.93
CA ARG A 12 -7.23 8.01 7.81
C ARG A 12 -8.62 8.60 7.88
N ARG A 13 -8.74 9.74 8.54
CA ARG A 13 -9.96 10.53 8.61
C ARG A 13 -9.67 11.96 8.21
N LEU A 14 -10.54 12.52 7.39
CA LEU A 14 -10.52 13.92 6.99
C LEU A 14 -11.46 14.71 7.90
N ASN A 15 -10.92 15.68 8.62
CA ASN A 15 -11.70 16.64 9.39
C ASN A 15 -11.63 18.00 8.69
N PHE A 16 -12.79 18.49 8.25
CA PHE A 16 -12.89 19.83 7.67
C PHE A 16 -13.08 20.86 8.78
N THR A 17 -12.25 21.91 8.77
CA THR A 17 -12.45 23.07 9.63
C THR A 17 -12.92 24.23 8.77
N SER A 18 -14.23 24.51 8.81
CA SER A 18 -14.80 25.71 8.20
C SER A 18 -14.44 26.91 9.08
N CYS A 19 -13.33 27.59 8.78
CA CYS A 19 -13.05 28.87 9.43
C CYS A 19 -13.92 29.95 8.77
N GLY A 20 -14.90 30.47 9.52
CA GLY A 20 -15.78 31.53 9.04
C GLY A 20 -14.98 32.77 8.61
N ASN A 21 -15.32 33.26 7.42
CA ASN A 21 -14.77 34.42 6.70
C ASN A 21 -13.51 34.15 5.87
N PHE A 22 -13.75 33.91 4.57
CA PHE A 22 -12.89 34.18 3.42
C PHE A 22 -11.37 34.09 3.67
N ASP A 23 -10.84 32.88 3.86
CA ASP A 23 -9.52 32.49 3.33
C ASP A 23 -9.28 30.98 3.46
N LEU A 24 -9.11 30.34 2.29
CA LEU A 24 -8.54 29.00 2.00
C LEU A 24 -8.87 27.86 2.99
N ASP A 25 -9.88 27.05 2.64
CA ASP A 25 -10.30 25.86 3.38
C ASP A 25 -9.12 24.94 3.75
N THR A 26 -8.67 24.95 5.01
CA THR A 26 -7.71 23.97 5.51
C THR A 26 -8.44 22.72 5.99
N TYR A 27 -7.82 21.56 5.81
CA TYR A 27 -8.32 20.31 6.37
C TYR A 27 -7.25 19.65 7.25
N GLU A 28 -7.72 18.93 8.26
CA GLU A 28 -6.87 18.13 9.12
C GLU A 28 -7.01 16.66 8.70
N LEU A 29 -5.87 16.04 8.45
CA LEU A 29 -5.76 14.61 8.22
C LEU A 29 -5.32 13.94 9.52
N VAL A 30 -6.19 13.10 10.08
CA VAL A 30 -5.93 12.35 11.30
C VAL A 30 -5.72 10.88 10.94
N PHE A 31 -4.64 10.28 11.45
CA PHE A 31 -4.37 8.86 11.28
C PHE A 31 -4.67 8.14 12.59
N ALA A 32 -5.58 7.16 12.53
CA ALA A 32 -5.85 6.27 13.64
C ALA A 32 -5.09 4.96 13.44
N VAL A 33 -4.36 4.55 14.47
CA VAL A 33 -3.63 3.30 14.53
C VAL A 33 -4.50 2.31 15.29
N HIS A 34 -4.95 1.29 14.58
CA HIS A 34 -5.66 0.16 15.13
C HIS A 34 -4.64 -0.93 15.39
N SER A 35 -4.66 -1.50 16.59
CA SER A 35 -3.92 -2.71 16.92
C SER A 35 -4.94 -3.79 17.25
N PRO A 36 -5.57 -4.42 16.24
CA PRO A 36 -6.68 -5.36 16.48
C PRO A 36 -6.30 -6.55 17.37
N LEU A 37 -5.00 -6.78 17.53
CA LEU A 37 -4.42 -7.88 18.30
C LEU A 37 -4.01 -7.48 19.74
N CYS A 38 -4.06 -6.19 20.09
CA CYS A 38 -3.71 -5.70 21.43
C CYS A 38 -4.97 -5.29 22.18
N TYR A 39 -5.47 -6.16 23.05
CA TYR A 39 -6.77 -5.98 23.74
C TYR A 39 -6.76 -4.84 24.77
N GLU A 40 -5.60 -4.53 25.36
CA GLU A 40 -5.44 -3.45 26.35
C GLU A 40 -5.05 -2.09 25.71
N GLY A 41 -4.65 -2.10 24.44
CA GLY A 41 -4.28 -0.91 23.68
C GLY A 41 -5.52 -0.22 23.14
N GLY A 42 -5.89 0.92 23.74
CA GLY A 42 -6.87 1.81 23.13
C GLY A 42 -6.44 2.25 21.73
N MET A 43 -7.39 2.69 20.91
CA MET A 43 -7.11 3.32 19.61
C MET A 43 -6.13 4.48 19.80
N ALA A 44 -4.96 4.39 19.17
CA ALA A 44 -3.96 5.45 19.20
C ALA A 44 -4.16 6.37 17.99
N PHE A 45 -3.92 7.66 18.18
CA PHE A 45 -3.98 8.65 17.11
C PHE A 45 -2.62 9.28 16.92
N LEU A 46 -2.18 9.38 15.67
CA LEU A 46 -1.08 10.27 15.34
C LEU A 46 -1.57 11.73 15.44
N PRO A 47 -0.68 12.70 15.74
CA PRO A 47 -0.99 14.12 15.63
C PRO A 47 -1.68 14.45 14.29
N GLY A 48 -2.58 15.43 14.30
CA GLY A 48 -3.26 15.90 13.10
C GLY A 48 -2.27 16.57 12.13
N LEU A 49 -2.35 16.19 10.84
CA LEU A 49 -1.61 16.86 9.76
C LEU A 49 -2.52 17.89 9.09
N HIS A 50 -2.19 19.17 9.21
CA HIS A 50 -2.95 20.25 8.57
C HIS A 50 -2.47 20.50 7.14
N LEU A 51 -3.39 20.45 6.18
CA LEU A 51 -3.17 20.65 4.76
C LEU A 51 -4.15 21.70 4.20
N ARG A 52 -3.85 22.27 3.03
CA ARG A 52 -4.65 23.32 2.38
C ARG A 52 -5.47 22.74 1.22
N MET A 53 -6.76 23.10 1.11
CA MET A 53 -7.60 22.74 -0.03
C MET A 53 -7.38 23.63 -1.26
N PRO A 54 -7.71 23.13 -2.48
CA PRO A 54 -7.78 21.72 -2.84
C PRO A 54 -6.40 21.24 -3.29
N SER A 55 -5.66 20.55 -2.42
CA SER A 55 -4.61 19.67 -2.89
C SER A 55 -5.27 18.39 -3.43
N LEU A 56 -5.80 18.40 -4.66
CA LEU A 56 -6.11 17.12 -5.32
C LEU A 56 -4.76 16.46 -5.63
N TYR A 57 -4.46 15.42 -4.88
CA TYR A 57 -3.27 14.60 -5.07
C TYR A 57 -3.60 13.43 -6.00
N SER A 58 -2.69 13.11 -6.91
CA SER A 58 -2.80 11.90 -7.74
C SER A 58 -2.44 10.63 -6.96
N TRP A 59 -1.66 10.77 -5.89
CA TRP A 59 -1.25 9.66 -5.03
C TRP A 59 -0.82 10.16 -3.65
N ALA A 60 -1.14 9.38 -2.62
CA ALA A 60 -0.63 9.62 -1.28
C ALA A 60 -0.61 8.34 -0.45
N GLN A 61 0.40 8.21 0.40
CA GLN A 61 0.58 7.06 1.28
C GLN A 61 1.29 7.45 2.58
N LEU A 62 0.88 6.80 3.67
CA LEU A 62 1.58 6.83 4.95
C LEU A 62 2.57 5.66 5.01
N PHE A 63 3.82 5.96 5.37
CA PHE A 63 4.87 4.98 5.68
C PHE A 63 5.26 5.09 7.15
N SER A 64 5.57 3.96 7.76
CA SER A 64 6.18 3.87 9.09
C SER A 64 7.59 3.33 8.95
N LYS A 65 8.50 3.81 9.81
CA LYS A 65 9.88 3.34 9.91
C LYS A 65 10.20 3.12 11.37
N GLU A 66 10.59 1.90 11.73
CA GLU A 66 11.01 1.59 13.09
C GLU A 66 12.40 2.16 13.38
N GLU A 67 12.53 2.80 14.54
CA GLU A 67 13.75 3.45 15.00
C GLU A 67 13.91 3.18 16.51
N GLY A 68 14.73 2.18 16.85
CA GLY A 68 15.02 1.85 18.24
C GLY A 68 13.78 1.41 19.02
N ASP A 69 13.30 2.27 19.92
CA ASP A 69 12.15 2.03 20.80
C ASP A 69 10.81 2.56 20.26
N GLY A 70 10.80 3.14 19.05
CA GLY A 70 9.58 3.67 18.46
C GLY A 70 9.59 3.73 16.94
N SER A 71 8.77 4.61 16.38
CA SER A 71 8.61 4.72 14.93
C SER A 71 8.48 6.17 14.48
N SER A 72 9.16 6.48 13.38
CA SER A 72 8.96 7.70 12.61
C SER A 72 7.95 7.44 11.49
N TYR A 73 7.15 8.44 11.16
CA TYR A 73 6.13 8.35 10.12
C TYR A 73 6.36 9.36 9.00
N PHE A 74 6.11 8.92 7.78
CA PHE A 74 6.24 9.73 6.58
C PHE A 74 4.91 9.71 5.83
N TYR A 75 4.28 10.88 5.71
CA TYR A 75 3.15 11.06 4.82
C TYR A 75 3.63 11.68 3.52
N VAL A 76 3.52 10.92 2.44
CA VAL A 76 4.01 11.31 1.12
C VAL A 76 2.82 11.54 0.22
N MET A 77 2.80 12.67 -0.49
CA MET A 77 1.75 13.00 -1.44
C MET A 77 2.31 13.61 -2.72
N VAL A 78 1.71 13.27 -3.84
CA VAL A 78 2.01 13.81 -5.17
C VAL A 78 0.83 14.63 -5.64
N GLU A 79 1.03 15.94 -5.78
CA GLU A 79 0.07 16.93 -6.28
C GLU A 79 0.29 17.11 -7.78
N ALA A 80 -0.76 16.97 -8.60
CA ALA A 80 -0.60 16.90 -10.07
C ALA A 80 -1.74 17.58 -10.87
N LEU A 81 -2.47 18.53 -10.26
CA LEU A 81 -3.55 19.27 -10.93
C LEU A 81 -3.01 20.11 -12.09
N ASP A 82 -3.26 19.66 -13.34
CA ASP A 82 -3.04 20.35 -14.62
C ASP A 82 -1.64 20.90 -14.91
N THR A 83 -0.66 20.69 -14.03
CA THR A 83 0.74 21.03 -14.27
C THR A 83 1.43 19.89 -15.01
N MET A 84 2.33 20.19 -15.96
CA MET A 84 3.19 19.15 -16.55
C MET A 84 4.20 18.58 -15.53
N GLU A 85 4.38 19.26 -14.38
CA GLU A 85 5.34 18.91 -13.35
C GLU A 85 4.62 18.70 -12.01
N PRO A 86 4.40 17.43 -11.61
CA PRO A 86 3.88 17.08 -10.30
C PRO A 86 4.78 17.56 -9.16
N THR A 87 4.17 17.94 -8.05
CA THR A 87 4.86 18.31 -6.81
C THR A 87 4.73 17.19 -5.78
N LEU A 88 5.87 16.62 -5.39
CA LEU A 88 6.01 15.68 -4.30
C LEU A 88 6.21 16.45 -2.98
N ASN A 89 5.34 16.20 -2.00
CA ASN A 89 5.49 16.71 -0.66
C ASN A 89 5.68 15.53 0.31
N VAL A 90 6.68 15.64 1.20
CA VAL A 90 6.90 14.68 2.29
C VAL A 90 6.71 15.41 3.61
N TYR A 91 5.82 14.89 4.44
CA TYR A 91 5.62 15.30 5.82
C TYR A 91 6.17 14.22 6.73
N MET A 92 6.94 14.61 7.74
CA MET A 92 7.56 13.71 8.69
C MET A 92 7.03 13.99 10.10
N LEU A 93 6.67 12.93 10.80
CA LEU A 93 6.45 12.91 12.23
C LEU A 93 7.56 12.05 12.84
N GLN A 94 8.47 12.68 13.58
CA GLN A 94 9.59 11.99 14.22
C GLN A 94 9.11 11.08 15.36
N ASN A 95 9.87 10.03 15.65
CA ASN A 95 9.64 9.20 16.84
C ASN A 95 9.55 10.06 18.12
N GLY A 96 8.48 9.85 18.90
CA GLY A 96 8.18 10.64 20.10
C GLY A 96 7.75 12.10 19.84
N GLY A 97 7.66 12.51 18.58
CA GLY A 97 7.22 13.84 18.18
C GLY A 97 5.72 14.05 18.35
N ASN A 98 5.33 15.32 18.48
CA ASN A 98 3.93 15.73 18.66
C ASN A 98 3.36 16.55 17.49
N ALA A 99 4.15 16.77 16.44
CA ALA A 99 3.76 17.59 15.29
C ALA A 99 4.41 17.10 13.99
N TRP A 100 3.65 17.23 12.90
CA TRP A 100 4.15 16.99 11.56
C TRP A 100 4.98 18.17 11.06
N HIS A 101 6.07 17.86 10.38
CA HIS A 101 6.93 18.86 9.74
C HIS A 101 7.00 18.57 8.24
N LYS A 102 6.95 19.62 7.42
CA LYS A 102 7.23 19.48 5.99
C LYS A 102 8.72 19.18 5.83
N HIS A 103 9.05 17.93 5.51
CA HIS A 103 10.41 17.46 5.41
C HIS A 103 11.03 17.78 4.05
N LEU A 104 10.26 17.59 2.97
CA LEU A 104 10.77 17.74 1.62
C LEU A 104 9.68 18.22 0.66
N THR A 105 10.08 18.98 -0.35
CA THR A 105 9.25 19.33 -1.52
C THR A 105 10.10 19.22 -2.77
N LEU A 106 9.66 18.44 -3.73
CA LEU A 106 10.32 18.27 -5.02
C LEU A 106 9.31 18.42 -6.16
N VAL A 107 9.73 19.05 -7.24
CA VAL A 107 8.95 19.16 -8.48
C VAL A 107 9.61 18.25 -9.51
N SER A 108 8.87 17.30 -10.07
CA SER A 108 9.42 16.36 -11.05
C SER A 108 8.34 15.70 -11.89
N ASP A 109 8.56 15.70 -13.21
CA ASP A 109 7.77 14.98 -14.22
C ASP A 109 7.83 13.46 -14.07
N LEU A 110 8.85 12.93 -13.38
CA LEU A 110 8.98 11.50 -13.09
C LEU A 110 7.78 10.93 -12.33
N LEU A 111 7.09 11.75 -11.54
CA LEU A 111 5.94 11.36 -10.73
C LEU A 111 4.61 11.56 -11.47
N TRP A 112 4.65 11.68 -12.80
CA TRP A 112 3.45 11.75 -13.62
C TRP A 112 2.69 10.41 -13.58
N ARG A 113 1.45 10.44 -13.10
CA ARG A 113 0.53 9.28 -13.05
C ARG A 113 1.14 8.04 -12.38
N PRO A 114 1.39 8.10 -11.07
CA PRO A 114 1.72 6.90 -10.28
C PRO A 114 0.68 5.81 -10.52
N SER A 115 1.16 4.60 -10.78
CA SER A 115 0.39 3.48 -11.33
C SER A 115 -0.05 2.48 -10.27
N SER A 116 0.71 2.36 -9.17
CA SER A 116 0.38 1.47 -8.07
C SER A 116 -0.26 2.21 -6.90
N HIS A 117 -1.22 1.54 -6.27
CA HIS A 117 -1.83 1.99 -5.02
C HIS A 117 -0.89 1.86 -3.80
N LYS A 118 0.25 1.15 -3.92
CA LYS A 118 1.17 0.88 -2.81
C LYS A 118 2.64 1.07 -3.24
N GLY A 119 3.30 2.06 -2.65
CA GLY A 119 4.75 2.18 -2.61
C GLY A 119 5.33 1.44 -1.42
N VAL A 120 6.66 1.30 -1.41
CA VAL A 120 7.41 0.64 -0.32
C VAL A 120 8.51 1.53 0.23
N LEU A 121 8.76 1.44 1.54
CA LEU A 121 9.88 2.10 2.22
C LEU A 121 10.92 1.02 2.57
N ILE A 122 12.15 1.21 2.10
CA ILE A 122 13.32 0.37 2.39
C ILE A 122 14.42 1.33 2.84
N ASP A 123 14.92 1.15 4.06
CA ASP A 123 15.81 2.09 4.75
C ASP A 123 15.25 3.53 4.77
N ASN A 124 15.88 4.44 4.02
CA ASN A 124 15.48 5.84 3.85
C ASN A 124 15.02 6.13 2.40
N LYS A 125 14.64 5.10 1.64
CA LYS A 125 14.24 5.21 0.24
C LYS A 125 12.81 4.77 0.05
N ILE A 126 12.01 5.64 -0.56
CA ILE A 126 10.62 5.36 -0.91
C ILE A 126 10.55 5.03 -2.39
N TYR A 127 9.98 3.87 -2.70
CA TYR A 127 9.84 3.36 -4.06
C TYR A 127 8.37 3.48 -4.46
N VAL A 128 8.12 4.22 -5.53
CA VAL A 128 6.78 4.46 -6.08
C VAL A 128 6.75 3.97 -7.51
N ALA A 129 5.81 3.09 -7.80
CA ALA A 129 5.58 2.63 -9.16
C ALA A 129 4.90 3.71 -10.01
N THR A 130 5.43 3.92 -11.21
CA THR A 130 4.83 4.75 -12.27
C THR A 130 4.49 3.87 -13.46
N TYR A 131 4.00 4.44 -14.56
CA TYR A 131 3.57 3.64 -15.71
C TYR A 131 4.69 2.78 -16.32
N ASN A 132 5.92 3.31 -16.38
CA ASN A 132 7.05 2.69 -17.09
C ASN A 132 8.31 2.49 -16.23
N ALA A 133 8.35 2.99 -15.01
CA ALA A 133 9.50 2.89 -14.12
C ALA A 133 9.09 2.85 -12.64
N ILE A 134 10.04 2.55 -11.78
CA ILE A 134 9.91 2.77 -10.33
C ILE A 134 10.70 4.03 -10.00
N VAL A 135 10.02 5.03 -9.47
CA VAL A 135 10.64 6.26 -8.96
C VAL A 135 11.11 5.99 -7.54
N VAL A 136 12.36 6.34 -7.27
CA VAL A 136 13.00 6.19 -5.97
C VAL A 136 13.27 7.56 -5.40
N LEU A 137 12.65 7.86 -4.26
CA LEU A 137 12.92 9.03 -3.46
C LEU A 137 13.89 8.65 -2.34
N ASP A 138 15.11 9.19 -2.38
CA ASP A 138 16.06 9.06 -1.28
C ASP A 138 15.87 10.22 -0.30
N LEU A 139 15.37 9.92 0.91
CA LEU A 139 15.10 10.92 1.95
C LEU A 139 16.38 11.53 2.54
N THR A 140 17.52 10.84 2.42
CA THR A 140 18.81 11.31 2.95
C THR A 140 19.42 12.36 2.03
N SER A 141 19.45 12.06 0.72
CA SER A 141 19.99 12.98 -0.28
C SER A 141 18.96 13.96 -0.82
N SER A 142 17.67 13.72 -0.58
CA SER A 142 16.54 14.48 -1.16
C SER A 142 16.55 14.48 -2.69
N ILE A 143 16.96 13.36 -3.30
CA ILE A 143 17.07 13.19 -4.76
C ILE A 143 16.07 12.13 -5.24
N LEU A 144 15.50 12.38 -6.42
CA LEU A 144 14.73 11.41 -7.18
C LEU A 144 15.62 10.68 -8.19
N SER A 145 15.41 9.39 -8.31
CA SER A 145 16.03 8.54 -9.32
C SER A 145 15.01 7.52 -9.84
N THR A 146 15.39 6.74 -10.85
CA THR A 146 14.50 5.75 -11.46
C THR A 146 15.15 4.40 -11.60
N ILE A 147 14.40 3.34 -11.33
CA ILE A 147 14.73 1.96 -11.66
C ILE A 147 13.84 1.54 -12.83
N GLN A 148 14.46 0.99 -13.88
CA GLN A 148 13.73 0.47 -15.03
C GLN A 148 13.03 -0.85 -14.67
N LEU A 149 11.89 -1.13 -15.30
CA LEU A 149 11.16 -2.37 -15.04
C LEU A 149 11.83 -3.59 -15.70
N PRO A 150 11.57 -4.82 -15.19
CA PRO A 150 11.93 -6.02 -15.94
C PRO A 150 11.26 -6.01 -17.32
N HIS A 151 11.91 -6.65 -18.30
CA HIS A 151 11.39 -6.67 -19.66
C HIS A 151 9.99 -7.31 -19.72
N GLY A 152 9.03 -6.63 -20.35
CA GLY A 152 7.66 -7.10 -20.51
C GLY A 152 6.76 -6.90 -19.27
N VAL A 153 7.26 -6.24 -18.23
CA VAL A 153 6.50 -5.86 -17.02
C VAL A 153 5.99 -4.42 -17.15
N GLY A 154 4.75 -4.18 -16.75
CA GLY A 154 4.16 -2.85 -16.59
C GLY A 154 3.19 -2.82 -15.42
N PHE A 155 2.87 -1.64 -14.89
CA PHE A 155 1.97 -1.47 -13.74
C PHE A 155 0.50 -1.28 -14.11
N GLY A 156 0.04 -1.90 -15.21
CA GLY A 156 -1.35 -1.81 -15.63
C GLY A 156 -2.33 -2.58 -14.72
N LEU A 157 -3.50 -1.99 -14.47
CA LEU A 157 -4.72 -2.65 -13.94
C LEU A 157 -4.56 -3.50 -12.66
N GLY A 158 -3.60 -3.17 -11.78
CA GLY A 158 -3.41 -3.90 -10.53
C GLY A 158 -2.74 -5.28 -10.68
N ALA A 159 -2.16 -5.57 -11.85
CA ALA A 159 -1.43 -6.83 -12.09
C ALA A 159 0.00 -6.80 -11.54
N THR A 160 0.48 -5.65 -11.02
CA THR A 160 1.86 -5.49 -10.55
C THR A 160 1.90 -4.70 -9.25
N VAL A 161 2.61 -5.22 -8.26
CA VAL A 161 2.76 -4.61 -6.93
C VAL A 161 4.21 -4.69 -6.47
N LEU A 162 4.66 -3.66 -5.76
CA LEU A 162 5.94 -3.64 -5.07
C LEU A 162 5.79 -4.27 -3.68
N SER A 163 6.79 -5.06 -3.28
CA SER A 163 6.91 -5.57 -1.92
C SER A 163 8.36 -5.47 -1.44
N ARG A 164 8.59 -5.71 -0.15
CA ARG A 164 9.91 -5.75 0.46
C ARG A 164 10.15 -7.07 1.19
N ALA A 165 11.41 -7.41 1.44
CA ALA A 165 11.79 -8.50 2.33
C ALA A 165 11.35 -8.22 3.78
N ASP A 166 11.26 -9.26 4.61
CA ASP A 166 10.87 -9.15 6.04
C ASP A 166 11.81 -8.18 6.81
N ASP A 167 13.11 -8.34 6.57
CA ASP A 167 14.16 -7.50 7.13
C ASP A 167 14.18 -6.07 6.54
N GLY A 168 13.26 -5.77 5.62
CA GLY A 168 13.13 -4.47 4.98
C GLY A 168 14.29 -4.11 4.04
N SER A 169 15.18 -5.06 3.71
CA SER A 169 16.44 -4.76 3.02
C SER A 169 16.38 -4.91 1.49
N VAL A 170 15.41 -5.67 0.97
CA VAL A 170 15.34 -5.98 -0.47
C VAL A 170 13.99 -5.64 -1.08
N LEU A 171 14.04 -5.11 -2.31
CA LEU A 171 12.87 -4.79 -3.13
C LEU A 171 12.45 -5.99 -3.99
N TYR A 172 11.17 -6.33 -3.92
CA TYR A 172 10.52 -7.29 -4.80
C TYR A 172 9.51 -6.59 -5.71
N LEU A 173 9.33 -7.14 -6.91
CA LEU A 173 8.24 -6.82 -7.80
C LEU A 173 7.48 -8.11 -8.10
N ILE A 174 6.18 -8.08 -7.85
CA ILE A 174 5.27 -9.20 -8.10
C ILE A 174 4.39 -8.80 -9.26
N HIS A 175 4.39 -9.61 -10.31
CA HIS A 175 3.68 -9.33 -11.56
C HIS A 175 2.85 -10.52 -11.99
N ILE A 176 1.64 -10.28 -12.49
CA ILE A 176 0.80 -11.29 -13.12
C ILE A 176 0.75 -11.03 -14.62
N LYS A 177 1.08 -12.06 -15.39
CA LYS A 177 0.92 -12.07 -16.84
C LYS A 177 0.49 -13.46 -17.30
N GLU A 178 -0.53 -13.53 -18.15
CA GLU A 178 -1.00 -14.78 -18.76
C GLU A 178 -1.28 -15.88 -17.72
N LEU A 179 -1.93 -15.52 -16.61
CA LEU A 179 -2.21 -16.41 -15.47
C LEU A 179 -0.95 -17.04 -14.85
N GLN A 180 0.19 -16.37 -14.95
CA GLN A 180 1.39 -16.69 -14.21
C GLN A 180 1.75 -15.54 -13.29
N LEU A 181 2.13 -15.88 -12.06
CA LEU A 181 2.68 -14.94 -11.10
C LEU A 181 4.20 -15.03 -11.14
N HIS A 182 4.85 -13.93 -11.50
CA HIS A 182 6.30 -13.77 -11.56
C HIS A 182 6.78 -12.96 -10.36
N ILE A 183 7.79 -13.48 -9.66
CA ILE A 183 8.43 -12.81 -8.52
C ILE A 183 9.82 -12.37 -8.94
N TRP A 184 10.05 -11.06 -8.95
CA TRP A 184 11.31 -10.45 -9.33
C TRP A 184 12.00 -9.84 -8.11
N LEU A 185 13.30 -10.08 -7.98
CA LEU A 185 14.19 -9.53 -6.96
C LEU A 185 15.05 -8.42 -7.58
N HIS A 186 15.12 -7.24 -6.95
CA HIS A 186 16.08 -6.20 -7.33
C HIS A 186 17.38 -6.35 -6.53
N ASN A 187 18.49 -6.64 -7.19
CA ASN A 187 19.78 -6.87 -6.52
C ASN A 187 20.68 -5.63 -6.41
N GLY A 188 20.15 -4.44 -6.72
CA GLY A 188 20.88 -3.17 -6.70
C GLY A 188 21.08 -2.60 -8.10
N ASP A 189 21.36 -3.46 -9.08
CA ASP A 189 21.61 -3.05 -10.47
C ASP A 189 20.61 -3.64 -11.47
N ASN A 190 20.11 -4.85 -11.20
CA ASN A 190 19.30 -5.62 -12.14
C ASN A 190 18.14 -6.35 -11.45
N TRP A 191 17.20 -6.80 -12.28
CA TRP A 191 16.10 -7.67 -11.88
C TRP A 191 16.45 -9.14 -12.13
N LEU A 192 16.22 -9.97 -11.12
CA LEU A 192 16.32 -11.43 -11.20
C LEU A 192 14.92 -12.03 -11.02
N LEU A 193 14.47 -12.84 -11.98
CA LEU A 193 13.26 -13.65 -11.81
C LEU A 193 13.59 -14.81 -10.86
N VAL A 194 13.04 -14.76 -9.64
CA VAL A 194 13.36 -15.74 -8.59
C VAL A 194 12.32 -16.86 -8.50
N ASP A 195 11.08 -16.61 -8.92
CA ASP A 195 10.06 -17.66 -8.98
C ASP A 195 8.99 -17.37 -10.04
N THR A 196 8.32 -18.43 -10.49
CA THR A 196 7.17 -18.40 -11.39
C THR A 196 6.15 -19.41 -10.94
N ILE A 197 4.93 -18.94 -10.66
CA ILE A 197 3.81 -19.75 -10.21
C ILE A 197 2.72 -19.75 -11.26
N CYS A 198 2.30 -20.95 -11.69
CA CYS A 198 1.22 -21.14 -12.65
C CYS A 198 -0.14 -21.04 -11.94
N LEU A 199 -0.87 -19.93 -12.14
CA LEU A 199 -2.18 -19.74 -11.53
C LEU A 199 -3.27 -20.53 -12.27
N SER A 200 -3.11 -20.80 -13.57
CA SER A 200 -4.11 -21.52 -14.36
C SER A 200 -4.37 -22.94 -13.83
N GLU A 201 -3.33 -23.67 -13.46
CA GLU A 201 -3.45 -24.99 -12.84
C GLU A 201 -4.13 -24.92 -11.46
N MET A 202 -3.80 -23.90 -10.68
CA MET A 202 -4.36 -23.70 -9.35
C MET A 202 -5.83 -23.27 -9.41
N CYS A 203 -6.19 -22.51 -10.44
CA CYS A 203 -7.55 -22.04 -10.68
C CYS A 203 -8.42 -23.06 -11.44
N ALA A 204 -7.88 -24.17 -11.92
CA ALA A 204 -8.63 -25.18 -12.67
C ALA A 204 -9.80 -25.82 -11.87
N ASN A 205 -9.79 -25.66 -10.55
CA ASN A 205 -10.87 -26.13 -9.67
C ASN A 205 -12.03 -25.12 -9.55
N PHE A 206 -11.88 -23.90 -10.11
CA PHE A 206 -12.96 -22.92 -10.22
C PHE A 206 -13.72 -23.14 -11.54
N PRO A 207 -15.04 -22.96 -11.57
CA PRO A 207 -15.85 -23.24 -12.75
C PRO A 207 -15.40 -22.42 -13.99
N GLU A 208 -15.34 -23.07 -15.16
CA GLU A 208 -14.75 -22.51 -16.39
C GLU A 208 -15.40 -21.21 -16.90
N ASP A 209 -16.67 -20.93 -16.54
CA ASP A 209 -17.35 -19.66 -16.88
C ASP A 209 -16.72 -18.43 -16.18
N GLU A 210 -15.87 -18.64 -15.17
CA GLU A 210 -15.15 -17.61 -14.40
C GLU A 210 -13.69 -17.41 -14.84
N LEU A 211 -13.20 -18.13 -15.86
CA LEU A 211 -11.79 -18.05 -16.28
C LEU A 211 -11.51 -17.01 -17.39
N THR A 212 -12.53 -16.23 -17.78
CA THR A 212 -12.36 -15.09 -18.71
C THR A 212 -11.81 -13.83 -18.01
N THR A 213 -11.42 -13.93 -16.74
CA THR A 213 -11.44 -12.80 -15.83
C THR A 213 -10.06 -12.32 -15.39
N CYS A 214 -10.00 -11.02 -15.11
CA CYS A 214 -8.77 -10.31 -14.82
C CYS A 214 -8.37 -10.54 -13.36
N ILE A 215 -7.38 -11.42 -13.13
CA ILE A 215 -6.77 -11.57 -11.80
C ILE A 215 -5.96 -10.32 -11.47
N ARG A 216 -6.21 -9.74 -10.29
CA ARG A 216 -5.47 -8.58 -9.76
C ARG A 216 -4.77 -8.95 -8.46
N ILE A 217 -3.66 -8.27 -8.18
CA ILE A 217 -2.98 -8.38 -6.89
C ILE A 217 -3.60 -7.33 -5.97
N ASN A 218 -4.28 -7.80 -4.92
CA ASN A 218 -4.85 -6.91 -3.90
C ASN A 218 -3.81 -6.59 -2.82
N HIS A 219 -3.12 -7.61 -2.30
CA HIS A 219 -2.10 -7.45 -1.27
C HIS A 219 -0.95 -8.44 -1.44
N VAL A 220 0.27 -8.03 -1.12
CA VAL A 220 1.44 -8.91 -1.01
C VAL A 220 2.01 -8.74 0.40
N GLY A 221 2.24 -9.86 1.08
CA GLY A 221 2.93 -9.84 2.37
C GLY A 221 4.35 -9.30 2.24
N ASP A 222 4.88 -8.76 3.34
CA ASP A 222 6.33 -8.62 3.46
C ASP A 222 6.93 -10.04 3.36
N TYR A 223 8.08 -10.18 2.69
CA TYR A 223 8.76 -11.47 2.49
C TYR A 223 8.17 -12.45 1.46
N ASN A 224 7.35 -11.97 0.51
CA ASN A 224 6.85 -12.77 -0.63
C ASN A 224 6.16 -14.10 -0.28
N GLU A 225 5.85 -14.35 1.00
CA GLU A 225 5.33 -15.66 1.45
C GLU A 225 3.92 -15.94 0.96
N TYR A 226 3.12 -14.88 0.85
CA TYR A 226 1.75 -14.98 0.42
C TYR A 226 1.33 -13.79 -0.43
N VAL A 227 0.36 -14.05 -1.29
CA VAL A 227 -0.28 -13.05 -2.16
C VAL A 227 -1.79 -13.19 -2.02
N PHE A 228 -2.47 -12.07 -1.79
CA PHE A 228 -3.91 -11.99 -1.94
C PHE A 228 -4.24 -11.53 -3.35
N LEU A 229 -5.01 -12.36 -4.04
CA LEU A 229 -5.49 -12.13 -5.38
C LEU A 229 -6.97 -11.84 -5.34
N GLU A 230 -7.39 -10.94 -6.22
CA GLU A 230 -8.79 -10.69 -6.52
C GLU A 230 -9.09 -11.29 -7.89
N MET A 231 -10.06 -12.18 -7.94
CA MET A 231 -10.55 -12.83 -9.15
C MET A 231 -12.08 -12.78 -9.12
N ASP A 232 -12.66 -11.87 -9.89
CA ASP A 232 -14.09 -11.55 -9.89
C ASP A 232 -14.64 -11.26 -8.49
N GLN A 233 -15.47 -12.17 -7.97
CA GLN A 233 -16.12 -12.08 -6.67
C GLN A 233 -15.31 -12.78 -5.58
N TYR A 234 -14.12 -13.28 -5.87
CA TYR A 234 -13.32 -14.06 -4.95
C TYR A 234 -12.07 -13.34 -4.50
N ALA A 235 -11.86 -13.38 -3.18
CA ALA A 235 -10.53 -13.20 -2.61
C ALA A 235 -9.85 -14.56 -2.51
N LEU A 236 -8.67 -14.65 -3.09
CA LEU A 236 -7.86 -15.86 -3.06
C LEU A 236 -6.57 -15.59 -2.28
N TYR A 237 -6.23 -16.51 -1.40
CA TYR A 237 -4.95 -16.56 -0.70
C TYR A 237 -4.04 -17.54 -1.41
N LEU A 238 -2.93 -17.04 -1.96
CA LEU A 238 -1.85 -17.84 -2.51
C LEU A 238 -0.72 -17.93 -1.48
N ASP A 239 -0.43 -19.15 -1.01
CA ASP A 239 0.81 -19.46 -0.32
C ASP A 239 1.89 -19.74 -1.37
N VAL A 240 2.87 -18.85 -1.46
CA VAL A 240 3.95 -18.91 -2.46
C VAL A 240 4.86 -20.09 -2.19
N LYS A 241 5.16 -20.38 -0.92
CA LYS A 241 6.08 -21.46 -0.53
C LYS A 241 5.45 -22.83 -0.75
N CYS A 242 4.21 -23.00 -0.32
CA CYS A 242 3.49 -24.26 -0.44
C CYS A 242 2.89 -24.46 -1.84
N ARG A 243 2.86 -23.41 -2.67
CA ARG A 243 2.20 -23.39 -3.99
C ARG A 243 0.74 -23.82 -3.88
N THR A 244 0.05 -23.30 -2.88
CA THR A 244 -1.38 -23.61 -2.64
C THR A 244 -2.22 -22.36 -2.73
N LEU A 245 -3.31 -22.45 -3.50
CA LEU A 245 -4.30 -21.40 -3.64
C LEU A 245 -5.57 -21.78 -2.86
N ARG A 246 -6.11 -20.85 -2.07
CA ARG A 246 -7.31 -21.06 -1.26
C ARG A 246 -8.27 -19.91 -1.42
N LYS A 247 -9.56 -20.19 -1.61
CA LYS A 247 -10.62 -19.19 -1.47
C LYS A 247 -10.75 -18.78 -0.01
N VAL A 248 -10.67 -17.47 0.27
CA VAL A 248 -10.80 -16.94 1.64
C VAL A 248 -12.02 -16.04 1.83
N CYS A 249 -12.52 -15.44 0.76
CA CYS A 249 -13.75 -14.64 0.78
C CYS A 249 -14.49 -14.78 -0.56
N GLU A 250 -15.80 -14.65 -0.49
CA GLU A 250 -16.72 -14.59 -1.63
C GLU A 250 -17.62 -13.39 -1.43
N MET A 251 -17.60 -12.48 -2.40
CA MET A 251 -18.39 -11.26 -2.42
C MET A 251 -19.86 -11.61 -2.68
N ILE A 252 -20.75 -10.86 -2.03
CA ILE A 252 -22.18 -10.95 -2.32
C ILE A 252 -22.46 -10.16 -3.60
N ALA A 253 -23.47 -10.56 -4.38
CA ALA A 253 -23.80 -10.01 -5.70
C ALA A 253 -23.96 -8.46 -5.77
N ASP A 254 -24.15 -7.78 -4.64
CA ASP A 254 -24.29 -6.31 -4.56
C ASP A 254 -22.96 -5.58 -4.29
N GLU A 255 -21.86 -6.30 -4.06
CA GLU A 255 -20.53 -5.74 -3.80
C GLU A 255 -19.75 -5.57 -5.13
N TYR A 256 -19.23 -4.37 -5.38
CA TYR A 256 -18.54 -4.04 -6.64
C TYR A 256 -17.01 -4.14 -6.58
N HIS A 257 -16.43 -4.22 -5.38
CA HIS A 257 -14.99 -4.37 -5.16
C HIS A 257 -14.70 -4.93 -3.77
N LEU A 258 -13.61 -5.69 -3.64
CA LEU A 258 -13.27 -6.42 -2.41
C LEU A 258 -12.71 -5.52 -1.28
N GLY A 259 -12.42 -4.25 -1.59
CA GLY A 259 -11.78 -3.31 -0.68
C GLY A 259 -10.30 -3.61 -0.46
N ASP A 260 -9.69 -2.92 0.52
CA ASP A 260 -8.31 -3.16 0.92
C ASP A 260 -8.24 -4.36 1.88
N ILE A 261 -7.40 -5.35 1.58
CA ILE A 261 -7.16 -6.51 2.47
C ILE A 261 -5.94 -6.24 3.35
N TYR A 262 -6.13 -6.34 4.67
CA TYR A 262 -5.06 -6.23 5.67
C TYR A 262 -4.88 -7.56 6.41
N PRO A 263 -3.86 -8.37 6.06
CA PRO A 263 -3.62 -9.64 6.73
C PRO A 263 -3.03 -9.45 8.12
N PHE A 264 -3.50 -10.26 9.08
CA PHE A 264 -2.97 -10.33 10.45
C PHE A 264 -2.49 -11.75 10.74
N MET A 265 -1.24 -11.87 11.20
CA MET A 265 -0.67 -13.14 11.64
C MET A 265 -0.67 -13.19 13.17
N MET A 266 -1.04 -14.34 13.75
CA MET A 266 -1.05 -14.55 15.19
C MET A 266 -0.46 -15.92 15.54
N SER A 267 0.28 -15.99 16.64
CA SER A 267 0.71 -17.26 17.26
C SER A 267 -0.40 -17.96 18.03
N TRP A 268 -1.53 -17.28 18.26
CA TRP A 268 -2.71 -17.79 18.98
C TRP A 268 -3.97 -17.51 18.15
N PRO A 269 -5.04 -18.32 18.29
CA PRO A 269 -6.30 -18.04 17.61
C PRO A 269 -6.85 -16.65 17.98
N PRO A 270 -7.34 -15.84 17.01
CA PRO A 270 -7.94 -14.56 17.31
C PRO A 270 -9.17 -14.73 18.21
N ILE A 271 -9.28 -13.87 19.22
CA ILE A 271 -10.50 -13.73 20.02
C ILE A 271 -11.25 -12.54 19.45
N PHE A 272 -12.23 -12.79 18.59
CA PHE A 272 -13.05 -11.72 18.05
C PHE A 272 -14.04 -11.24 19.12
N PRO A 273 -14.23 -9.92 19.30
CA PRO A 273 -15.28 -9.42 20.17
C PRO A 273 -16.63 -9.87 19.64
N THR A 274 -17.53 -10.27 20.53
CA THR A 274 -18.91 -10.59 20.17
C THR A 274 -19.53 -9.38 19.48
N LEU A 275 -19.93 -9.53 18.22
CA LEU A 275 -20.51 -8.46 17.42
C LEU A 275 -21.76 -7.92 18.13
N SER A 276 -21.65 -6.71 18.70
CA SER A 276 -22.82 -5.95 19.11
C SER A 276 -23.50 -5.43 17.83
N PRO A 277 -24.80 -5.67 17.61
CA PRO A 277 -25.50 -5.40 16.34
C PRO A 277 -25.67 -3.91 15.97
N ALA A 278 -24.83 -3.01 16.50
CA ALA A 278 -24.79 -1.62 16.08
C ALA A 278 -23.35 -1.12 16.07
N ARG A 279 -23.00 -0.45 14.97
CA ARG A 279 -21.75 0.28 14.67
C ARG A 279 -20.68 -0.50 13.89
N PHE A 280 -21.04 -0.98 12.71
CA PHE A 280 -20.15 -0.81 11.56
C PHE A 280 -20.67 0.39 10.78
N ALA A 281 -20.11 1.56 11.08
CA ALA A 281 -20.09 2.62 10.09
C ALA A 281 -18.86 2.33 9.23
N PHE A 282 -19.09 1.97 7.97
CA PHE A 282 -18.03 1.97 6.96
C PHE A 282 -17.42 3.37 6.94
N PHE A 283 -16.09 3.45 7.09
CA PHE A 283 -15.30 4.69 6.96
C PHE A 283 -14.42 4.59 5.72
#